data_AF-G3EAH1-F1
#
_entry.id   AF-G3EAH1-F1
#
_cell.length_a   1.000
_cell.length_b   1.000
_cell.length_c   1.000
_cell.angle_alpha   90.00
_cell.angle_beta   90.00
_cell.angle_gamma   90.00
#
_symmetry.space_group_name_H-M   'P 1'
#
loop_
_entity.id
_entity.type
_entity.pdbx_description
1 polymer ?
#
loop_
_entity_poly.entity_id
_entity_poly.type
_entity_poly.pdbx_seq_one_letter_code
_entity_poly.pdbx_strand_id
1 'polypeptide(L)'
;MIINLVFILVTVRIREFEDDDLVSPRTNQLIFIGLTGLMSIICLYRSITAGKLYQQLIAYIGDILCLLIMLLLMWGLKYYKK
;
A
#
# COMPACT_ATOMS: atom_id res chain seq x y z
N MET A 1 20.42 -3.48 -1.30
CA MET A 1 20.14 -4.47 -2.37
C MET A 1 18.71 -5.01 -2.29
N ILE A 2 18.28 -5.59 -1.16
CA ILE A 2 16.92 -6.13 -0.97
C ILE A 2 15.83 -5.06 -1.14
N ILE A 3 16.03 -3.85 -0.61
CA ILE A 3 15.05 -2.75 -0.73
C ILE A 3 14.84 -2.30 -2.18
N ASN A 4 15.90 -2.23 -2.98
CA ASN A 4 15.77 -1.91 -4.41
C ASN A 4 15.02 -3.02 -5.16
N LEU A 5 15.24 -4.28 -4.79
CA LEU A 5 14.52 -5.40 -5.39
C LEU A 5 13.02 -5.34 -5.06
N VAL A 6 12.67 -5.08 -3.79
CA VAL A 6 11.27 -4.89 -3.36
C VAL A 6 10.65 -3.67 -4.05
N PHE A 7 11.38 -2.58 -4.18
CA PHE A 7 10.91 -1.37 -4.85
C PHE A 7 10.65 -1.61 -6.34
N ILE A 8 11.53 -2.34 -7.03
CA ILE A 8 11.32 -2.78 -8.42
C ILE A 8 10.11 -3.70 -8.51
N LEU A 9 9.97 -4.67 -7.60
CA LEU A 9 8.83 -5.59 -7.59
C LEU A 9 7.50 -4.86 -7.41
N VAL A 10 7.45 -3.88 -6.50
CA VAL A 10 6.29 -3.01 -6.28
C VAL A 10 6.00 -2.16 -7.52
N THR A 11 7.03 -1.60 -8.16
CA THR A 11 6.88 -0.78 -9.37
C THR A 11 6.36 -1.60 -10.55
N VAL A 12 6.85 -2.84 -10.71
CA VAL A 12 6.38 -3.76 -11.76
C VAL A 12 4.94 -4.20 -11.51
N ARG A 13 4.59 -4.52 -10.26
CA ARG A 13 3.20 -4.85 -9.89
C ARG A 13 2.25 -3.69 -10.16
N ILE A 14 2.62 -2.46 -9.83
CA ILE A 14 1.80 -1.27 -10.12
C ILE A 14 1.59 -1.10 -11.63
N ARG A 15 2.62 -1.37 -12.46
CA ARG A 15 2.47 -1.35 -13.93
C ARG A 15 1.51 -2.41 -14.44
N GLU A 16 1.61 -3.65 -13.97
CA GLU A 16 0.66 -4.70 -14.37
C GLU A 16 -0.78 -4.36 -13.99
N PHE A 17 -1.00 -3.63 -12.87
CA PHE A 17 -2.32 -3.16 -12.49
C PHE A 17 -2.88 -2.05 -13.39
N GLU A 18 -2.03 -1.26 -14.05
CA GLU A 18 -2.46 -0.23 -15.02
C GLU A 18 -2.90 -0.86 -16.35
N ASP A 19 -2.32 -1.99 -16.74
CA ASP A 19 -2.70 -2.73 -17.96
C ASP A 19 -4.00 -3.55 -17.78
N ASP A 20 -4.40 -3.86 -16.54
CA ASP A 20 -5.59 -4.67 -16.18
C ASP A 20 -6.88 -3.84 -16.01
N ASP A 21 -6.99 -2.64 -16.59
CA ASP A 21 -8.02 -1.62 -16.34
C ASP A 21 -9.48 -1.97 -16.72
N LEU A 22 -9.80 -3.26 -16.94
CA LEU A 22 -11.13 -3.78 -17.28
C LEU A 22 -11.88 -4.42 -16.09
N VAL A 23 -11.51 -4.11 -14.84
CA VAL A 23 -12.07 -4.79 -13.66
C VAL A 23 -13.16 -3.98 -12.95
N SER A 24 -14.18 -4.69 -12.47
CA SER A 24 -15.31 -4.08 -11.75
C SER A 24 -14.85 -3.26 -10.53
N PRO A 25 -15.57 -2.21 -10.13
CA PRO A 25 -15.19 -1.30 -9.04
C PRO A 25 -14.93 -1.99 -7.68
N ARG A 26 -15.54 -3.17 -7.44
CA ARG A 26 -15.25 -3.97 -6.24
C ARG A 26 -13.88 -4.64 -6.29
N THR A 27 -13.46 -5.10 -7.46
CA THR A 27 -12.16 -5.75 -7.63
C THR A 27 -11.04 -4.72 -7.54
N ASN A 28 -11.23 -3.52 -8.10
CA ASN A 28 -10.28 -2.42 -7.90
C ASN A 28 -10.16 -2.02 -6.42
N GLN A 29 -11.26 -1.94 -5.66
CA GLN A 29 -11.17 -1.71 -4.21
C GLN A 29 -10.40 -2.81 -3.49
N LEU A 30 -10.62 -4.08 -3.82
CA LEU A 30 -9.91 -5.20 -3.22
C LEU A 30 -8.41 -5.16 -3.54
N ILE A 31 -8.07 -4.84 -4.78
CA ILE A 31 -6.68 -4.67 -5.26
C ILE A 31 -5.99 -3.53 -4.51
N PHE A 32 -6.66 -2.38 -4.37
CA PHE A 32 -6.11 -1.25 -3.62
C PHE A 32 -5.92 -1.56 -2.14
N ILE A 33 -6.81 -2.34 -1.52
CA ILE A 33 -6.62 -2.83 -0.14
C ILE A 33 -5.34 -3.69 -0.08
N GLY A 34 -5.15 -4.60 -1.03
CA GLY A 34 -3.95 -5.44 -1.11
C GLY A 34 -2.65 -4.65 -1.33
N LEU A 35 -2.67 -3.64 -2.21
CA LEU A 35 -1.53 -2.75 -2.47
C LEU A 35 -1.18 -1.89 -1.25
N THR A 36 -2.20 -1.32 -0.60
CA THR A 36 -2.03 -0.54 0.63
C THR A 36 -1.46 -1.42 1.73
N GLY A 37 -1.92 -2.66 1.87
CA GLY A 37 -1.36 -3.66 2.79
C GLY A 37 0.15 -3.92 2.57
N LEU A 38 0.56 -4.12 1.32
CA LEU A 38 1.97 -4.31 0.96
C LEU A 38 2.81 -3.07 1.30
N MET A 39 2.30 -1.87 1.05
CA MET A 39 3.01 -0.62 1.36
C MET A 39 3.20 -0.41 2.86
N SER A 40 2.23 -0.79 3.70
CA SER A 40 2.35 -0.74 5.17
C SER A 40 3.48 -1.65 5.66
N ILE A 41 3.55 -2.90 5.17
CA ILE A 41 4.61 -3.85 5.53
C ILE A 41 6.00 -3.28 5.18
N ILE A 42 6.13 -2.61 4.03
CA ILE A 42 7.38 -1.97 3.61
C ILE A 42 7.73 -0.76 4.49
N CYS A 43 6.75 0.08 4.87
CA CYS A 43 6.96 1.18 5.81
C CYS A 43 7.40 0.69 7.19
N LEU A 44 6.78 -0.36 7.72
CA LEU A 44 7.15 -0.98 8.99
C LEU A 44 8.57 -1.54 8.96
N TYR A 45 8.94 -2.26 7.90
CA TYR A 45 10.31 -2.74 7.71
C TYR A 45 11.32 -1.58 7.71
N ARG A 46 10.97 -0.46 7.06
CA ARG A 46 11.82 0.72 6.99
C ARG A 46 11.91 1.47 8.32
N SER A 47 10.83 1.51 9.09
CA SER A 47 10.78 2.06 10.45
C SER A 47 11.74 1.30 11.39
N ILE A 48 11.79 -0.03 11.31
CA ILE A 48 12.67 -0.87 12.15
C ILE A 48 14.14 -0.75 11.70
N THR A 49 14.38 -0.60 10.40
CA THR A 49 15.75 -0.60 9.84
C THR A 49 16.38 0.80 9.84
N ALA A 50 15.60 1.87 9.98
CA ALA A 50 16.11 3.24 9.94
C ALA A 50 16.87 3.59 11.23
N GLY A 51 18.20 3.71 11.12
CA GLY A 51 19.05 4.16 12.24
C GLY A 51 18.97 5.67 12.55
N LYS A 52 18.16 6.43 11.81
CA LYS A 52 17.98 7.89 11.99
C LYS A 52 16.53 8.20 12.37
N LEU A 53 16.36 8.88 13.50
CA LEU A 53 15.05 9.30 14.05
C LEU A 53 14.13 9.98 13.02
N TYR A 54 14.66 10.87 12.18
CA TYR A 54 13.87 11.57 11.16
C TYR A 54 13.27 10.64 10.10
N GLN A 55 14.05 9.63 9.65
CA GLN A 55 13.58 8.67 8.65
C GLN A 55 12.56 7.71 9.26
N GLN A 56 12.73 7.35 10.53
CA GLN A 56 11.79 6.54 11.28
C GLN A 56 10.45 7.28 11.49
N LEU A 57 10.48 8.58 11.82
CA LEU A 57 9.31 9.45 11.93
C LEU A 57 8.50 9.49 10.63
N ILE A 58 9.17 9.71 9.50
CA ILE A 58 8.51 9.72 8.17
C ILE A 58 7.90 8.36 7.85
N ALA A 59 8.61 7.26 8.13
CA ALA A 59 8.08 5.91 7.93
C ALA A 59 6.83 5.65 8.80
N TYR A 60 6.82 6.17 10.03
CA TYR A 60 5.69 6.05 10.95
C TYR A 60 4.47 6.84 10.48
N ILE A 61 4.67 8.07 9.99
CA ILE A 61 3.61 8.89 9.39
C ILE A 61 3.03 8.17 8.15
N GLY A 62 3.90 7.60 7.32
CA GLY A 62 3.50 6.81 6.16
C GLY A 62 2.66 5.59 6.53
N ASP A 63 3.03 4.87 7.59
CA ASP A 63 2.28 3.71 8.05
C ASP A 63 0.89 4.07 8.60
N ILE A 64 0.80 5.16 9.39
CA ILE A 64 -0.49 5.68 9.88
C ILE A 64 -1.39 6.07 8.70
N LEU A 65 -0.86 6.79 7.71
CA LEU A 65 -1.61 7.19 6.53
C LEU A 65 -2.11 5.96 5.75
N CYS A 66 -1.26 4.94 5.63
CA CYS A 66 -1.57 3.67 4.97
C CYS A 66 -2.73 2.93 5.66
N LEU A 67 -2.71 2.85 6.99
CA LEU A 67 -3.80 2.28 7.78
C LEU A 67 -5.10 3.07 7.62
N LEU A 68 -5.03 4.40 7.59
CA LEU A 68 -6.19 5.29 7.43
C LEU A 68 -6.86 5.08 6.06
N ILE A 69 -6.08 4.96 5.00
CA ILE A 69 -6.57 4.66 3.64
C ILE A 69 -7.18 3.26 3.59
N MET A 70 -6.55 2.25 4.20
CA MET A 70 -7.09 0.89 4.27
C MET A 70 -8.47 0.83 4.96
N LEU A 71 -8.63 1.55 6.07
CA LEU A 71 -9.91 1.68 6.78
C LEU A 71 -10.96 2.36 5.91
N LEU A 72 -10.58 3.43 5.21
CA LEU A 72 -11.48 4.14 4.30
C LEU A 72 -11.94 3.23 3.14
N LEU A 73 -11.07 2.41 2.59
CA LEU A 73 -11.42 1.46 1.53
C LEU A 73 -12.34 0.34 2.01
N MET A 74 -12.06 -0.24 3.18
CA MET A 74 -12.96 -1.22 3.80
C MET A 74 -14.33 -0.62 4.10
N TRP A 75 -14.36 0.64 4.54
CA TRP A 75 -15.61 1.38 4.72
C TRP A 75 -16.32 1.59 3.38
N GLY A 76 -15.62 2.05 2.33
CA GLY A 76 -16.17 2.25 0.99
C GLY A 76 -16.81 0.98 0.41
N LEU A 77 -16.22 -0.20 0.64
CA LEU A 77 -16.77 -1.48 0.20
C LEU A 77 -18.11 -1.80 0.89
N LYS A 78 -18.28 -1.41 2.16
CA LYS A 78 -19.52 -1.59 2.93
C LYS A 78 -20.69 -0.75 2.39
N TYR A 79 -20.39 0.38 1.76
CA TYR A 79 -21.38 1.31 1.19
C TYR A 79 -21.63 1.07 -0.30
N TYR A 80 -20.77 0.28 -0.95
CA TYR A 80 -20.98 -0.23 -2.31
C TYR A 80 -22.02 -1.36 -2.32
N LYS A 81 -23.22 -1.06 -1.81
CA LYS A 81 -24.41 -1.91 -1.95
C LYS A 81 -24.94 -1.74 -3.38
N LYS A 82 -24.83 -2.80 -4.16
CA LYS A 82 -25.81 -3.09 -5.21
C LYS A 82 -27.00 -3.77 -4.54
#